data_AF-A0A830HVM9-F1
#
_entry.id   AF-A0A830HVM9-F1
#
_cell.length_a   1.000
_cell.length_b   1.000
_cell.length_c   1.000
_cell.angle_alpha   90.00
_cell.angle_beta   90.00
_cell.angle_gamma   90.00
#
_symmetry.space_group_name_H-M   'P 1'
#
loop_
_entity.id
_entity.type
_entity.pdbx_description
1 polymer ?
#
loop_
_entity_poly.entity_id
_entity_poly.type
_entity_poly.pdbx_seq_one_letter_code
_entity_poly.pdbx_strand_id
1 'polypeptide(L)' 'MIDSRCATRVATGAAIGVSVGGAVGAVYGTYEAFAYRIPGLYKVRHIGRTTVGSAALFGLFLGAGSFLHCGRS' A
#
# COMPACT_ATOMS: atom_id res chain seq x y z
N MET A 1 16.97 21.49 2.44
CA MET A 1 15.84 21.35 3.37
C MET A 1 14.65 20.83 2.57
N ILE A 2 14.02 19.74 3.00
CA ILE A 2 12.75 19.31 2.41
C ILE A 2 11.71 20.37 2.79
N ASP A 3 11.11 20.98 1.78
CA ASP A 3 10.07 21.98 1.98
C ASP A 3 8.83 21.29 2.59
N SER A 4 8.15 21.93 3.55
CA SER A 4 6.99 21.34 4.23
C SER A 4 5.91 20.95 3.21
N ARG A 5 5.78 21.71 2.12
CA ARG A 5 4.86 21.39 1.00
C ARG A 5 5.25 20.09 0.29
N CYS A 6 6.54 19.86 0.06
CA CYS A 6 7.01 18.62 -0.55
C CYS A 6 6.84 17.42 0.37
N ALA A 7 7.14 17.56 1.66
CA ALA A 7 6.87 16.52 2.64
C ALA A 7 5.37 16.16 2.69
N THR A 8 4.48 17.15 2.67
CA THR A 8 3.02 16.91 2.64
C THR A 8 2.59 16.20 1.35
N ARG A 9 3.16 16.53 0.18
CA ARG A 9 2.85 15.84 -1.08
C ARG A 9 3.30 14.39 -1.08
N VAL A 10 4.48 14.11 -0.51
CA VAL A 10 4.99 12.75 -0.37
C VAL A 10 4.14 11.94 0.60
N ALA A 11 3.78 12.53 1.75
CA ALA A 11 2.94 11.89 2.75
C ALA A 11 1.53 11.60 2.22
N THR A 12 0.93 12.54 1.47
CA THR A 12 -0.37 12.32 0.81
C THR A 12 -0.26 11.25 -0.27
N GLY A 13 0.75 11.30 -1.14
CA GLY A 13 1.02 10.26 -2.15
C GLY A 13 1.15 8.86 -1.53
N ALA A 14 1.94 8.74 -0.46
CA ALA A 14 2.09 7.50 0.28
C ALA A 14 0.78 7.05 0.95
N ALA A 15 0.02 7.96 1.56
CA ALA A 15 -1.26 7.64 2.19
C ALA A 15 -2.29 7.12 1.18
N ILE A 16 -2.33 7.69 -0.02
CA ILE A 16 -3.20 7.23 -1.10
C ILE A 16 -2.74 5.84 -1.58
N GLY A 17 -1.43 5.65 -1.78
CA GLY A 17 -0.88 4.36 -2.20
C GLY A 17 -1.12 3.23 -1.19
N VAL A 18 -0.95 3.51 0.11
CA VAL A 18 -1.20 2.54 1.18
C VAL A 18 -2.68 2.21 1.31
N SER A 19 -3.57 3.20 1.21
CA SER A 19 -5.01 2.97 1.30
C SER A 19 -5.55 2.15 0.13
N VAL A 20 -5.12 2.45 -1.11
CA VAL A 20 -5.49 1.68 -2.30
C VAL A 20 -4.88 0.29 -2.27
N GLY A 21 -3.58 0.16 -1.99
CA GLY A 21 -2.92 -1.15 -1.91
C GLY A 21 -3.48 -2.01 -0.76
N GLY A 22 -3.86 -1.38 0.35
CA GLY A 22 -4.54 -2.03 1.46
C GLY A 22 -5.94 -2.53 1.10
N ALA A 23 -6.75 -1.72 0.42
CA ALA A 23 -8.09 -2.12 -0.02
C ALA A 23 -8.02 -3.27 -1.05
N VAL A 24 -7.16 -3.16 -2.06
CA VAL A 24 -6.98 -4.19 -3.09
C VAL A 24 -6.45 -5.48 -2.45
N GLY A 25 -5.44 -5.39 -1.60
CA GLY A 25 -4.87 -6.55 -0.92
C GLY A 25 -5.84 -7.23 0.05
N ALA A 26 -6.73 -6.47 0.71
CA ALA A 26 -7.79 -7.04 1.54
C ALA A 26 -8.87 -7.74 0.72
N VAL A 27 -9.31 -7.17 -0.40
CA VAL A 27 -10.34 -7.78 -1.27
C VAL A 27 -9.77 -9.03 -1.97
N TYR A 28 -8.59 -8.94 -2.58
CA TYR A 28 -7.95 -10.09 -3.23
C TYR A 28 -7.54 -11.15 -2.20
N GLY A 29 -6.96 -10.72 -1.07
CA GLY A 29 -6.58 -11.63 0.01
C GLY A 29 -7.80 -12.38 0.56
N THR A 30 -8.92 -11.70 0.80
CA THR A 30 -10.14 -12.37 1.29
C THR A 30 -10.72 -13.31 0.24
N TYR A 31 -10.75 -12.92 -1.04
CA TYR A 31 -11.22 -13.77 -2.12
C TYR A 31 -10.39 -15.07 -2.23
N GLU A 32 -9.07 -14.94 -2.33
CA GLU A 32 -8.12 -16.07 -2.34
C GLU A 32 -8.30 -16.97 -1.13
N ALA A 33 -8.47 -16.37 0.05
CA ALA A 33 -8.60 -17.06 1.30
C ALA A 33 -9.92 -17.87 1.43
N PHE A 34 -11.01 -17.42 0.80
CA PHE A 34 -12.25 -18.18 0.71
C PHE A 34 -12.19 -19.23 -0.42
N ALA A 35 -11.60 -18.90 -1.57
CA ALA A 35 -11.49 -19.79 -2.72
C ALA A 35 -10.57 -21.01 -2.44
N TYR A 36 -9.43 -20.81 -1.78
CA TYR A 36 -8.47 -21.88 -1.46
C TYR A 36 -8.79 -22.67 -0.19
N ARG A 37 -9.95 -22.42 0.47
CA ARG A 37 -10.34 -23.06 1.74
C ARG A 37 -9.20 -23.13 2.78
N ILE A 38 -8.41 -22.06 2.91
CA ILE A 38 -7.27 -22.03 3.82
C ILE A 38 -7.78 -22.11 5.27
N PRO A 39 -7.45 -23.16 6.05
CA PRO A 39 -7.99 -23.35 7.38
C PRO A 39 -7.27 -22.47 8.42
N GLY A 40 -8.05 -21.87 9.32
CA GLY A 40 -7.56 -21.27 10.57
C GLY A 40 -6.72 -19.99 10.43
N LEU A 41 -5.79 -19.80 11.39
CA LEU A 41 -4.98 -18.58 11.57
C LEU A 41 -4.07 -18.24 10.37
N TYR A 42 -3.75 -19.24 9.54
CA TYR A 42 -2.98 -19.04 8.31
C TYR A 42 -3.74 -18.20 7.27
N LYS A 43 -5.08 -18.20 7.31
CA LYS A 43 -5.93 -17.38 6.46
C LYS A 43 -5.66 -15.89 6.69
N VAL A 44 -5.63 -15.48 7.95
CA VAL A 44 -5.39 -14.09 8.37
C VAL A 44 -3.95 -13.66 8.07
N ARG A 45 -2.98 -14.57 8.27
CA ARG A 45 -1.57 -14.28 7.97
C ARG A 45 -1.27 -14.20 6.48
N HIS A 46 -1.99 -14.97 5.66
CA HIS A 46 -1.87 -14.92 4.21
C HIS A 46 -2.46 -13.61 3.66
N ILE A 47 -3.70 -13.27 4.07
CA ILE A 47 -4.34 -11.98 3.76
C ILE A 47 -3.48 -10.81 4.23
N GLY A 48 -2.95 -10.89 5.45
CA GLY A 48 -2.08 -9.85 6.00
C GLY A 48 -0.80 -9.68 5.19
N ARG A 49 -0.16 -10.77 4.74
CA ARG A 49 1.04 -10.68 3.90
C ARG A 49 0.76 -10.08 2.52
N THR A 50 -0.32 -10.51 1.87
CA THR A 50 -0.68 -9.98 0.54
C THR A 50 -1.11 -8.53 0.62
N THR A 51 -1.84 -8.15 1.68
CA THR A 51 -2.26 -6.77 1.95
C THR A 51 -1.09 -5.85 2.27
N VAL A 52 -0.20 -6.27 3.17
CA VAL A 52 0.98 -5.46 3.52
C VAL A 52 1.94 -5.34 2.34
N GLY A 53 2.13 -6.42 1.56
CA GLY A 53 2.99 -6.39 0.37
C GLY A 53 2.49 -5.39 -0.69
N SER A 54 1.20 -5.45 -1.02
CA SER A 54 0.59 -4.53 -1.99
C SER A 54 0.53 -3.09 -1.46
N ALA A 55 0.11 -2.87 -0.22
CA ALA A 55 0.10 -1.55 0.42
C ALA A 55 1.50 -0.91 0.47
N ALA A 56 2.55 -1.70 0.76
CA ALA A 56 3.91 -1.21 0.79
C ALA A 56 4.41 -0.81 -0.60
N LEU A 57 4.15 -1.62 -1.63
CA LEU A 57 4.57 -1.33 -3.00
C LEU A 57 3.88 -0.09 -3.56
N PHE A 58 2.55 0.00 -3.44
CA PHE A 58 1.80 1.17 -3.92
C PHE A 58 2.11 2.43 -3.10
N GLY A 59 2.23 2.31 -1.78
CA GLY A 59 2.64 3.41 -0.90
C GLY A 59 4.03 3.95 -1.22
N LEU A 60 5.01 3.06 -1.44
CA LEU A 60 6.39 3.44 -1.77
C LEU A 60 6.47 4.01 -3.19
N PHE A 61 5.74 3.45 -4.15
CA PHE A 61 5.71 3.95 -5.53
C PHE A 61 5.10 5.35 -5.62
N LEU A 62 3.92 5.58 -5.03
CA LEU A 62 3.30 6.91 -5.05
C LEU A 62 4.04 7.92 -4.16
N GLY A 63 4.60 7.48 -3.03
CA GLY A 63 5.45 8.31 -2.17
C GLY A 63 6.71 8.77 -2.91
N ALA A 64 7.44 7.84 -3.53
CA ALA A 64 8.65 8.14 -4.31
C ALA A 64 8.34 8.96 -5.57
N GLY A 65 7.24 8.66 -6.27
CA GLY A 65 6.77 9.44 -7.41
C GLY A 65 6.44 10.90 -7.03
N SER A 66 5.80 11.09 -5.88
CA SER A 66 5.51 12.42 -5.33
C SER A 66 6.78 13.16 -4.90
N PHE A 67 7.82 12.43 -4.47
CA PHE A 67 9.12 12.99 -4.14
C PHE A 67 9.85 13.49 -5.40
N LEU A 68 9.87 12.68 -6.46
CA LEU A 68 10.47 13.04 -7.76
C LEU A 68 9.76 14.22 -8.43
N HIS A 69 8.44 14.30 -8.31
CA HIS A 69 7.66 15.42 -8.84
C HIS A 69 7.98 16.75 -8.13
N CYS A 70 8.36 16.68 -6.85
CA CYS A 70 8.75 17.84 -6.06
C CYS A 70 10.21 18.27 -6.31
N GLY A 71 11.10 17.31 -6.63
CA GLY A 71 12.49 17.59 -7.00
C GLY A 71 12.67 18.09 -8.43
N ARG A 72 11.62 18.08 -9.26
CA ARG A 72 11.61 18.58 -10.63
C ARG A 72 10.96 19.97 -10.72
N SER A 73 11.51 20.93 -9.96
CA SER A 73 11.22 22.38 -10.07
C SER A 73 12.16 23.06 -11.05
#